data_AF-A0A960XF66-F1
#
_entry.id   AF-A0A960XF66-F1
#
_cell.length_a   1.000
_cell.length_b   1.000
_cell.length_c   1.000
_cell.angle_alpha   90.00
_cell.angle_beta   90.00
_cell.angle_gamma   90.00
#
_symmetry.space_group_name_H-M   'P 1'
#
loop_
_entity.id
_entity.type
_entity.pdbx_description
1 polymer ?
#
loop_
_entity_poly.entity_id
_entity_poly.type
_entity_poly.pdbx_seq_one_letter_code
_entity_poly.pdbx_strand_id
1 'polypeptide(L)'
;MHIPPIPLILAQADLNDLRDMFSLALGVIFFFGFVYGIFLIWRGARKIADGDSEGYSSIFGGIIIAAAGLIMSAFFVLAGLDQAVITPTF
;
A
#
# COMPACT_ATOMS: atom_id res chain seq x y z
N MET A 1 2.73 -48.71 12.54
CA MET A 1 2.92 -47.51 13.39
C MET A 1 2.79 -46.30 12.48
N HIS A 2 1.58 -45.74 12.37
CA HIS A 2 1.28 -44.62 11.47
C HIS A 2 1.48 -43.32 12.24
N ILE A 3 2.49 -42.56 11.84
CA ILE A 3 2.87 -41.29 12.46
C ILE A 3 1.88 -40.26 11.90
N PRO A 4 1.04 -39.60 12.71
CA PRO A 4 0.15 -38.57 12.20
C PRO A 4 0.98 -37.40 11.63
N PRO A 5 0.69 -36.88 10.44
CA PRO A 5 1.41 -35.73 9.88
C PRO A 5 0.98 -34.45 10.61
N ILE A 6 1.66 -34.12 11.72
CA ILE A 6 1.39 -32.89 12.50
C ILE A 6 2.54 -31.85 12.39
N PRO A 7 2.94 -31.37 11.19
CA PRO A 7 3.61 -30.06 11.19
C PRO A 7 3.14 -29.08 10.11
N LEU A 8 2.21 -29.43 9.23
CA LEU A 8 1.82 -28.52 8.14
C LEU A 8 0.79 -27.46 8.59
N ILE A 9 -0.19 -27.84 9.43
CA ILE A 9 -1.29 -26.95 9.82
C ILE A 9 -0.84 -25.86 10.81
N LEU A 10 0.07 -26.17 11.75
CA LEU A 10 0.61 -25.18 12.69
C LEU A 10 1.50 -24.14 11.99
N ALA A 11 2.33 -24.57 11.02
CA ALA A 11 3.13 -23.63 10.23
C ALA A 11 2.27 -22.74 9.34
N GLN A 12 1.18 -23.27 8.78
CA GLN A 12 0.28 -22.54 7.88
C GLN A 12 -0.61 -21.53 8.62
N ALA A 13 -1.00 -21.81 9.87
CA ALA A 13 -1.71 -20.85 10.72
C ALA A 13 -0.84 -19.61 11.02
N ASP A 14 0.43 -19.81 11.36
CA ASP A 14 1.39 -18.73 11.66
C ASP A 14 1.67 -17.85 10.43
N LEU A 15 1.75 -18.45 9.24
CA LEU A 15 1.93 -17.75 7.96
C LEU A 15 0.72 -16.88 7.57
N ASN A 16 -0.49 -17.35 7.85
CA ASN A 16 -1.72 -16.59 7.54
C ASN A 16 -1.86 -15.37 8.45
N ASP A 17 -1.67 -15.56 9.77
CA ASP A 17 -1.70 -14.45 10.73
C ASP A 17 -0.62 -13.40 10.42
N LEU A 18 0.57 -13.84 10.03
CA LEU A 18 1.65 -12.94 9.61
C LEU A 18 1.26 -12.14 8.37
N ARG A 19 0.71 -12.80 7.34
CA ARG A 19 0.25 -12.15 6.10
C ARG A 19 -0.84 -11.12 6.36
N ASP A 20 -1.78 -11.43 7.25
CA ASP A 20 -2.88 -10.53 7.60
C ASP A 20 -2.38 -9.31 8.37
N MET A 21 -1.43 -9.51 9.30
CA MET A 21 -0.78 -8.41 10.03
C MET A 21 0.01 -7.50 9.09
N PHE A 22 0.74 -8.07 8.12
CA PHE A 22 1.45 -7.30 7.09
C PHE A 22 0.49 -6.55 6.17
N SER A 23 -0.61 -7.17 5.74
CA SER A 23 -1.61 -6.51 4.88
C SER A 23 -2.27 -5.33 5.59
N LEU A 24 -2.63 -5.51 6.86
CA LEU A 24 -3.20 -4.45 7.68
C LEU A 24 -2.20 -3.31 7.92
N ALA A 25 -0.94 -3.62 8.27
CA ALA A 25 0.10 -2.62 8.46
C ALA A 25 0.38 -1.83 7.17
N LEU A 26 0.47 -2.54 6.03
CA LEU A 26 0.69 -1.92 4.73
C LEU A 26 -0.48 -1.00 4.36
N GLY A 27 -1.72 -1.43 4.57
CA GLY A 27 -2.92 -0.63 4.34
C GLY A 27 -2.95 0.65 5.19
N VAL A 28 -2.54 0.55 6.46
CA VAL A 28 -2.45 1.71 7.37
C VAL A 28 -1.40 2.72 6.91
N ILE A 29 -0.20 2.25 6.55
CA ILE A 29 0.86 3.12 6.00
C ILE A 29 0.36 3.81 4.73
N PHE A 30 -0.36 3.07 3.88
CA PHE A 30 -0.97 3.59 2.67
C PHE A 30 -1.94 4.73 2.94
N PHE A 31 -2.83 4.53 3.91
CA PHE A 31 -3.84 5.50 4.27
C PHE A 31 -3.22 6.82 4.77
N PHE A 32 -2.26 6.74 5.69
CA PHE A 32 -1.57 7.94 6.19
C PHE A 32 -0.75 8.63 5.11
N GLY A 33 -0.06 7.86 4.26
CA GLY A 33 0.64 8.38 3.09
C GLY A 33 -0.31 9.13 2.15
N PHE A 34 -1.45 8.54 1.82
CA PHE A 34 -2.45 9.14 0.93
C PHE A 34 -2.99 10.47 1.47
N VAL A 35 -3.37 10.53 2.74
CA VAL A 35 -3.83 11.77 3.39
C VAL A 35 -2.74 12.85 3.37
N TYR A 36 -1.49 12.46 3.64
CA TYR A 36 -0.35 13.38 3.55
C TYR A 36 -0.11 13.89 2.11
N GLY A 37 -0.28 13.02 1.10
CA GLY A 37 -0.22 13.37 -0.31
C GLY A 37 -1.26 14.43 -0.69
N ILE A 38 -2.51 14.29 -0.23
CA ILE A 38 -3.56 15.30 -0.43
C ILE A 38 -3.16 16.65 0.17
N PHE A 39 -2.61 16.66 1.39
CA PHE A 39 -2.14 17.88 2.04
C PHE A 39 -1.03 18.58 1.24
N LEU A 40 -0.09 17.83 0.67
CA LEU A 40 0.97 18.34 -0.20
C LEU A 40 0.42 19.00 -1.46
N ILE A 41 -0.55 18.34 -2.13
CA ILE A 41 -1.22 18.90 -3.31
C ILE A 41 -1.92 20.20 -2.95
N TRP A 42 -2.66 20.22 -1.84
CA TRP A 42 -3.40 21.40 -1.42
C TRP A 42 -2.48 22.57 -1.05
N ARG A 43 -1.38 22.29 -0.34
CA ARG A 43 -0.37 23.29 0.01
C ARG A 43 0.34 23.84 -1.24
N GLY A 44 0.62 22.97 -2.21
CA GLY A 44 1.21 23.38 -3.48
C GLY A 44 0.27 24.23 -4.33
N ALA A 45 -1.01 23.87 -4.41
CA ALA A 45 -2.01 24.66 -5.10
C ALA A 45 -2.13 26.07 -4.52
N ARG A 46 -2.03 26.20 -3.19
CA ARG A 46 -2.05 27.50 -2.51
C ARG A 46 -0.80 28.33 -2.80
N LYS A 47 0.39 27.73 -2.77
CA LYS A 47 1.65 28.40 -3.18
C LYS A 47 1.61 28.90 -4.63
N ILE A 48 1.07 28.10 -5.56
CA ILE A 48 0.89 28.54 -6.95
C ILE A 48 -0.07 29.73 -7.03
N ALA A 49 -1.16 29.74 -6.26
CA ALA A 49 -2.09 30.86 -6.20
C ALA A 49 -1.44 32.14 -5.66
N ASP A 50 -0.45 32.01 -4.77
CA ASP A 50 0.33 33.11 -4.21
C ASP A 50 1.47 33.59 -5.14
N GLY A 51 1.63 32.98 -6.32
CA GLY A 51 2.66 33.32 -7.31
C GLY A 51 4.03 32.65 -7.08
N ASP A 52 4.11 31.70 -6.14
CA ASP A 52 5.31 30.94 -5.82
C ASP A 52 5.42 29.67 -6.69
N SER A 53 6.47 29.61 -7.52
CA SER A 53 6.74 28.49 -8.43
C SER A 53 7.17 27.22 -7.69
N GLU A 54 7.51 27.28 -6.40
CA GLU A 54 7.76 26.08 -5.60
C GLU A 54 6.50 25.23 -5.40
N GLY A 55 5.31 25.79 -5.61
CA GLY A 55 4.06 25.04 -5.47
C GLY A 55 3.96 23.83 -6.42
N TYR A 56 4.55 23.91 -7.62
CA TYR A 56 4.58 22.81 -8.59
C TYR A 56 5.31 21.57 -8.06
N SER A 57 6.41 21.73 -7.34
CA SER A 57 7.19 20.60 -6.81
C SER A 57 6.42 19.87 -5.70
N SER A 58 5.69 20.60 -4.87
CA SER A 58 4.84 20.03 -3.82
C SER A 58 3.58 19.34 -4.34
N ILE A 59 2.97 19.85 -5.43
CA ILE A 59 1.88 19.14 -6.12
C ILE A 59 2.40 17.83 -6.71
N PHE A 60 3.53 17.87 -7.41
CA PHE A 60 4.11 16.67 -8.02
C PHE A 60 4.45 15.60 -6.98
N GLY A 61 5.07 16.00 -5.85
CA GLY A 61 5.33 15.10 -4.73
C GLY A 61 4.06 14.50 -4.12
N GLY A 62 3.00 15.31 -3.97
CA GLY A 62 1.72 14.83 -3.46
C GLY A 62 0.99 13.89 -4.40
N ILE A 63 1.07 14.11 -5.72
CA ILE A 63 0.48 13.22 -6.74
C ILE A 63 1.17 11.86 -6.74
N ILE A 64 2.51 11.80 -6.62
CA ILE A 64 3.23 10.52 -6.56
C ILE A 64 2.82 9.70 -5.33
N ILE A 65 2.67 10.35 -4.18
CA ILE A 65 2.24 9.68 -2.95
C ILE A 65 0.78 9.23 -3.06
N ALA A 66 -0.10 10.05 -3.64
CA ALA A 66 -1.50 9.68 -3.86
C ALA A 66 -1.67 8.55 -4.89
N ALA A 67 -0.82 8.52 -5.92
CA ALA A 67 -0.81 7.51 -6.97
C ALA A 67 -0.11 6.22 -6.54
N ALA A 68 0.58 6.19 -5.39
CA ALA A 68 1.37 5.05 -4.97
C ALA A 68 0.55 3.74 -4.95
N GLY A 69 -0.75 3.80 -4.65
CA GLY A 69 -1.59 2.59 -4.54
C GLY A 69 -1.87 1.98 -5.90
N LEU A 70 -2.10 2.87 -6.87
CA LEU A 70 -2.25 2.53 -8.27
C LEU A 70 -0.93 2.04 -8.89
N ILE A 71 0.19 2.61 -8.46
CA ILE A 71 1.54 2.19 -8.85
C ILE A 71 1.83 0.78 -8.31
N MET A 72 1.53 0.52 -7.04
CA MET A 72 1.66 -0.81 -6.44
C MET A 72 0.78 -1.84 -7.14
N SER A 73 -0.50 -1.51 -7.41
CA SER A 73 -1.38 -2.42 -8.16
C SER A 73 -0.86 -2.70 -9.56
N ALA A 74 -0.31 -1.69 -10.25
CA ALA A 74 0.29 -1.88 -11.57
C ALA A 74 1.52 -2.82 -11.52
N PHE A 75 2.37 -2.70 -10.49
CA PHE A 75 3.49 -3.63 -10.29
C PHE A 75 3.03 -5.05 -9.98
N PHE A 76 1.98 -5.25 -9.18
CA PHE A 76 1.41 -6.58 -8.94
C PHE A 76 0.89 -7.23 -10.23
N VAL A 77 0.20 -6.46 -11.07
CA VAL A 77 -0.26 -6.93 -12.40
C VAL A 77 0.93 -7.30 -13.30
N LEU A 78 1.93 -6.42 -13.40
CA LEU A 78 3.11 -6.65 -14.24
C LEU A 78 3.99 -7.82 -13.77
N ALA A 79 4.02 -8.11 -12.47
CA ALA A 79 4.75 -9.24 -11.90
C ALA A 79 4.05 -10.59 -12.12
N GLY A 80 2.90 -10.64 -12.80
CA GLY A 80 2.09 -11.85 -12.95
C GLY A 80 1.44 -12.29 -11.63
N LEU A 81 1.40 -11.40 -10.64
CA LEU A 81 0.77 -11.59 -9.33
C LEU A 81 -0.68 -11.10 -9.33
N ASP A 82 -1.27 -10.84 -10.49
CA ASP A 82 -2.69 -10.48 -10.67
C ASP A 82 -3.64 -11.55 -10.07
N GLN A 83 -3.18 -12.81 -10.02
CA GLN A 83 -3.86 -13.93 -9.35
C GLN A 83 -3.25 -14.33 -8.00
N ALA A 84 -2.19 -13.65 -7.55
CA ALA A 84 -1.80 -13.67 -6.15
C ALA A 84 -2.77 -12.77 -5.39
N VAL A 85 -4.03 -13.19 -5.42
CA VAL A 85 -5.12 -12.61 -4.66
C VAL A 85 -4.60 -12.63 -3.23
N ILE A 86 -4.30 -11.46 -2.70
CA ILE A 86 -4.34 -11.30 -1.26
C ILE A 86 -5.82 -11.42 -0.94
N THR A 87 -6.36 -12.64 -0.90
CA THR A 87 -7.76 -12.89 -0.55
C THR A 87 -7.89 -12.38 0.86
N PRO A 88 -8.57 -11.24 1.08
CA PRO A 88 -8.87 -10.82 2.42
C PRO A 88 -9.99 -11.76 2.86
N THR A 89 -9.66 -12.72 3.71
CA THR A 89 -10.66 -13.48 4.45
C THR A 89 -11.07 -12.62 5.64
N PHE A 90 -12.25 -12.02 5.55
CA PHE A 90 -12.91 -11.38 6.69
C PHE A 90 -13.44 -12.44 7.65
#